data_AF-A0A818EBT8-F1
#
_entry.id   AF-A0A818EBT8-F1
#
_cell.length_a   1.000
_cell.length_b   1.000
_cell.length_c   1.000
_cell.angle_alpha   90.00
_cell.angle_beta   90.00
_cell.angle_gamma   90.00
#
_symmetry.space_group_name_H-M   'P 1'
#
loop_
_entity.id
_entity.type
_entity.pdbx_description
1 polymer ?
#
loop_
_entity_poly.entity_id
_entity_poly.type
_entity_poly.pdbx_seq_one_letter_code
_entity_poly.pdbx_strand_id
1 'polypeptide(L)'
;MSCAENATWQIEPYLEEKSYPWLYPDGKGGEADPERPLPINTRDYYKHRLKSSDNRWQKDPTWIFRGLNLLQREDLRKSVNYHARKKYQDGKMCYLIYPDIGMVIRGSSASWDKAKRHLRSMYATL
;
A
#
# COMPACT_ATOMS: atom_id res chain seq x y z
N MET A 1 -14.89 15.49 -32.93
CA MET A 1 -14.17 14.35 -32.33
C MET A 1 -14.24 14.52 -30.83
N SER A 2 -15.04 13.69 -30.15
CA SER A 2 -15.29 13.76 -28.71
C SER A 2 -14.33 12.85 -27.92
N CYS A 3 -14.29 13.11 -26.61
CA CYS A 3 -13.91 12.21 -25.54
C CYS A 3 -12.41 11.88 -25.38
N ALA A 4 -11.64 12.87 -24.90
CA ALA A 4 -10.65 12.58 -23.87
C ALA A 4 -11.35 12.69 -22.51
N GLU A 5 -12.08 11.65 -22.11
CA GLU A 5 -12.48 11.51 -20.71
C GLU A 5 -11.19 11.38 -19.91
N ASN A 6 -10.87 12.41 -19.12
CA ASN A 6 -9.84 12.32 -18.10
C ASN A 6 -10.23 11.16 -17.19
N ALA A 7 -9.59 10.00 -17.36
CA ALA A 7 -9.74 8.84 -16.49
C ALA A 7 -9.23 9.22 -15.10
N THR A 8 -10.08 9.90 -14.34
CA THR A 8 -9.91 10.03 -12.90
C THR A 8 -10.13 8.62 -12.39
N TRP A 9 -9.05 7.98 -11.91
CA TRP A 9 -9.12 6.72 -11.19
C TRP A 9 -9.87 6.97 -9.87
N GLN A 10 -11.18 7.16 -9.96
CA GLN A 10 -12.04 7.34 -8.81
C GLN A 10 -12.08 5.99 -8.09
N ILE A 11 -11.86 6.03 -6.77
CA ILE A 11 -12.00 4.85 -5.94
C ILE A 11 -13.48 4.47 -6.01
N GLU A 12 -13.77 3.30 -6.57
CA GLU A 12 -15.14 2.84 -6.70
C GLU A 12 -15.77 2.69 -5.30
N PRO A 13 -16.93 3.31 -5.04
CA PRO A 13 -17.61 3.16 -3.76
C PRO A 13 -18.05 1.70 -3.58
N TYR A 14 -17.93 1.21 -2.37
CA TYR A 14 -18.26 -0.16 -1.99
C TYR A 14 -17.48 -1.26 -2.75
N LEU A 15 -16.29 -0.93 -3.28
CA LEU A 15 -15.48 -1.87 -4.07
C LEU A 15 -15.22 -3.18 -3.32
N GLU A 16 -14.96 -3.09 -2.02
CA GLU A 16 -14.64 -4.26 -1.21
C GLU A 16 -15.87 -5.13 -0.96
N GLU A 17 -17.00 -4.51 -0.63
CA GLU A 17 -18.28 -5.17 -0.39
C GLU A 17 -18.77 -5.88 -1.66
N LYS A 18 -18.58 -5.25 -2.83
CA LYS A 18 -18.86 -5.87 -4.13
C LYS A 18 -17.92 -7.04 -4.45
N SER A 19 -16.66 -6.96 -4.04
CA SER A 19 -15.66 -7.99 -4.32
C SER A 19 -15.80 -9.21 -3.39
N TYR A 20 -16.25 -8.99 -2.15
CA TYR A 20 -16.36 -10.02 -1.11
C TYR A 20 -17.76 -10.03 -0.48
N PRO A 21 -18.85 -10.24 -1.24
CA PRO A 21 -20.21 -10.13 -0.73
C PRO A 21 -20.50 -11.07 0.45
N TRP A 22 -19.81 -12.21 0.55
CA TRP A 22 -19.94 -13.14 1.68
C TRP A 22 -19.33 -12.62 2.99
N LEU A 23 -18.40 -11.66 2.93
CA LEU A 23 -17.85 -10.99 4.11
C LEU A 23 -18.72 -9.80 4.56
N TYR A 24 -19.53 -9.24 3.64
CA TYR A 24 -20.35 -8.06 3.87
C TYR A 24 -21.82 -8.35 3.53
N PRO A 25 -22.53 -9.16 4.35
CA PRO A 25 -23.93 -9.52 4.09
C PRO A 25 -24.87 -8.30 4.04
N ASP A 26 -24.55 -7.25 4.81
CA ASP A 26 -25.30 -5.99 4.81
C ASP A 26 -24.86 -5.02 3.70
N GLY A 27 -23.83 -5.37 2.92
CA GLY A 27 -23.27 -4.54 1.86
C GLY A 27 -22.57 -3.26 2.34
N LYS A 28 -22.23 -3.16 3.63
CA LYS A 28 -21.67 -1.96 4.28
C LYS A 28 -20.42 -2.27 5.10
N GLY A 29 -19.62 -1.26 5.41
CA GLY A 29 -18.48 -1.35 6.32
C GLY A 29 -17.16 -1.77 5.67
N GLY A 30 -17.06 -1.73 4.35
CA GLY A 30 -15.81 -1.89 3.61
C GLY A 30 -14.85 -0.72 3.82
N GLU A 31 -13.62 -0.86 3.34
CA GLU A 31 -12.54 0.10 3.50
C GLU A 31 -12.94 1.51 3.01
N ALA A 32 -13.57 1.59 1.84
CA ALA A 32 -13.97 2.83 1.17
C ALA A 32 -15.47 3.15 1.33
N ASP A 33 -16.09 2.69 2.41
CA ASP A 33 -17.48 2.97 2.73
C ASP A 33 -17.73 4.49 2.88
N PRO A 34 -18.53 5.12 1.99
CA PRO A 34 -18.82 6.54 2.03
C PRO A 34 -19.76 6.94 3.18
N GLU A 35 -20.50 5.99 3.76
CA GLU A 35 -21.42 6.25 4.89
C GLU A 35 -20.68 6.26 6.25
N ARG A 36 -19.37 5.97 6.27
CA ARG A 36 -18.61 5.93 7.53
C ARG A 36 -18.50 7.34 8.15
N PRO A 37 -18.85 7.51 9.43
CA PRO A 37 -18.84 8.83 10.08
C PRO A 37 -17.43 9.41 10.31
N LEU A 38 -16.42 8.55 10.44
CA LEU A 38 -15.04 8.97 10.64
C LEU A 38 -14.12 8.29 9.61
N PRO A 39 -13.27 9.05 8.90
CA PRO A 39 -12.31 8.45 7.98
C PRO A 39 -11.32 7.60 8.78
N ILE A 40 -11.13 6.36 8.34
CA ILE A 40 -10.15 5.43 8.92
C ILE A 40 -8.99 5.27 7.95
N ASN A 41 -7.79 5.21 8.50
CA ASN A 41 -6.59 4.89 7.74
C ASN A 41 -6.62 3.42 7.29
N THR A 42 -6.15 3.12 6.07
CA THR A 42 -6.11 1.78 5.49
C THR A 42 -5.49 0.75 6.45
N ARG A 43 -4.33 1.10 7.03
CA ARG A 43 -3.62 0.22 7.96
C ARG A 43 -4.43 -0.09 9.20
N ASP A 44 -5.12 0.90 9.75
CA ASP A 44 -5.94 0.71 10.92
C ASP A 44 -7.19 -0.11 10.58
N TYR A 45 -7.81 0.13 9.42
CA TYR A 45 -8.92 -0.68 8.92
C TYR A 45 -8.60 -2.18 8.90
N TYR A 46 -7.54 -2.57 8.19
CA TYR A 46 -7.14 -3.98 8.10
C TYR A 46 -6.73 -4.55 9.47
N LYS A 47 -6.05 -3.75 10.30
CA LYS A 47 -5.66 -4.17 11.65
C LYS A 47 -6.88 -4.42 12.55
N HIS A 48 -7.91 -3.59 12.46
CA HIS A 48 -9.15 -3.78 13.21
C HIS A 48 -9.91 -5.01 12.74
N ARG A 49 -10.01 -5.25 11.43
CA ARG A 49 -10.64 -6.45 10.87
C ARG A 49 -9.89 -7.74 11.19
N LEU A 50 -8.56 -7.70 11.18
CA LEU A 50 -7.74 -8.86 11.59
C LEU A 50 -7.81 -9.15 13.09
N LYS A 51 -8.17 -8.15 13.92
CA LYS A 51 -8.30 -8.28 15.37
C LYS A 51 -9.75 -8.38 15.85
N SER A 52 -10.73 -8.34 14.94
CA SER A 52 -12.13 -8.45 15.33
C SER A 52 -12.42 -9.83 15.90
N SER A 53 -13.41 -9.90 16.79
CA SER A 53 -13.95 -11.17 17.29
C SER A 53 -14.52 -12.02 16.15
N ASP A 54 -15.11 -11.37 15.15
CA ASP A 54 -15.53 -12.04 13.91
C ASP A 54 -14.30 -12.46 13.09
N ASN A 55 -14.22 -13.76 12.82
CA ASN A 55 -13.11 -14.41 12.15
C ASN A 55 -13.32 -14.61 10.64
N ARG A 56 -14.44 -14.15 10.06
CA ARG A 56 -14.71 -14.26 8.62
C ARG A 56 -13.55 -13.71 7.78
N TRP A 57 -13.10 -12.50 8.10
CA TRP A 57 -11.99 -11.83 7.42
C TRP A 57 -10.65 -12.54 7.61
N GLN A 58 -10.40 -13.13 8.78
CA GLN A 58 -9.16 -13.85 9.09
C GLN A 58 -9.07 -15.20 8.36
N LYS A 59 -10.22 -15.79 8.03
CA LYS A 59 -10.31 -17.07 7.32
C LYS A 59 -10.26 -16.94 5.81
N ASP A 60 -10.49 -15.74 5.27
CA ASP A 60 -10.48 -15.51 3.83
C ASP A 60 -9.06 -15.11 3.35
N PRO A 61 -8.31 -16.03 2.72
CA PRO A 61 -6.96 -15.72 2.27
C PRO A 61 -6.96 -14.66 1.16
N THR A 62 -7.97 -14.64 0.29
CA THR A 62 -8.03 -13.72 -0.84
C THR A 62 -8.21 -12.27 -0.37
N TRP A 63 -9.02 -12.07 0.68
CA TRP A 63 -9.17 -10.78 1.35
C TRP A 63 -7.88 -10.35 2.04
N ILE A 64 -7.19 -11.26 2.75
CA ILE A 64 -5.90 -10.98 3.40
C ILE A 64 -4.85 -10.55 2.35
N PHE A 65 -4.74 -11.28 1.23
CA PHE A 65 -3.82 -10.95 0.15
C PHE A 65 -4.13 -9.59 -0.47
N ARG A 66 -5.41 -9.27 -0.69
CA ARG A 66 -5.82 -7.93 -1.13
C ARG A 66 -5.38 -6.85 -0.14
N GLY A 67 -5.65 -7.04 1.15
CA GLY A 67 -5.24 -6.09 2.19
C GLY A 67 -3.74 -5.87 2.23
N LEU A 68 -2.96 -6.94 2.14
CA LEU A 68 -1.49 -6.85 2.08
C LEU A 68 -1.01 -6.01 0.87
N ASN A 69 -1.57 -6.25 -0.32
CA ASN A 69 -1.22 -5.51 -1.53
C ASN A 69 -1.55 -4.01 -1.39
N LEU A 70 -2.70 -3.67 -0.81
CA LEU A 70 -3.11 -2.28 -0.60
C LEU A 70 -2.20 -1.56 0.39
N LEU A 71 -1.83 -2.22 1.49
CA LEU A 71 -0.88 -1.68 2.46
C LEU A 71 0.50 -1.46 1.87
N GLN A 72 1.01 -2.44 1.12
CA GLN A 72 2.30 -2.32 0.44
C GLN A 72 2.29 -1.18 -0.57
N ARG A 73 1.20 -1.04 -1.35
CA ARG A 73 1.02 0.05 -2.31
C ARG A 73 1.02 1.41 -1.61
N GLU A 74 0.36 1.54 -0.47
CA GLU A 74 0.33 2.78 0.31
C GLU A 74 1.72 3.12 0.89
N ASP A 75 2.42 2.14 1.45
CA ASP A 75 3.78 2.32 1.97
C ASP A 75 4.75 2.72 0.87
N LEU A 76 4.66 2.08 -0.30
CA LEU A 76 5.37 2.46 -1.52
C LEU A 76 5.10 3.91 -1.90
N ARG A 77 3.82 4.31 -1.98
CA ARG A 77 3.44 5.68 -2.32
C ARG A 77 4.00 6.70 -1.33
N LYS A 78 3.96 6.40 -0.02
CA LYS A 78 4.56 7.25 1.02
C LYS A 78 6.08 7.36 0.86
N SER A 79 6.77 6.24 0.59
CA SER A 79 8.21 6.22 0.36
C SER A 79 8.60 7.03 -0.88
N VAL A 80 7.92 6.82 -2.01
CA VAL A 80 8.12 7.58 -3.25
C VAL A 80 7.93 9.07 -2.99
N ASN A 81 6.83 9.47 -2.34
CA ASN A 81 6.55 10.86 -2.04
C ASN A 81 7.61 11.49 -1.12
N TYR A 82 8.06 10.76 -0.10
CA TYR A 82 9.10 11.22 0.80
C TYR A 82 10.43 11.45 0.07
N HIS A 83 10.88 10.48 -0.73
CA HIS A 83 12.12 10.59 -1.48
C HIS A 83 12.05 11.63 -2.61
N ALA A 84 10.90 11.74 -3.29
CA ALA A 84 10.66 12.80 -4.26
C ALA A 84 10.78 14.17 -3.60
N ARG A 85 10.10 14.42 -2.48
CA ARG A 85 10.20 15.69 -1.73
C ARG A 85 11.62 15.98 -1.25
N LYS A 86 12.33 14.97 -0.76
CA LYS A 86 13.72 15.11 -0.30
C LYS A 86 14.66 15.51 -1.44
N LYS A 87 14.47 14.93 -2.64
CA LYS A 87 15.27 15.27 -3.83
C LYS A 87 14.77 16.49 -4.62
N TYR A 88 13.63 17.07 -4.23
CA TYR A 88 13.10 18.32 -4.76
C TYR A 88 13.73 19.58 -4.13
N GLN A 89 14.76 19.43 -3.30
CA GLN A 89 15.62 20.55 -2.93
C GLN A 89 16.47 20.92 -4.17
N ASP A 90 16.46 22.20 -4.56
CA ASP A 90 17.13 22.80 -5.74
C ASP A 90 16.38 22.77 -7.10
N GLY A 91 15.08 22.45 -7.11
CA GLY A 91 14.22 22.69 -8.29
C GLY A 91 14.46 21.76 -9.50
N LYS A 92 15.24 20.69 -9.35
CA LYS A 92 15.45 19.67 -10.39
C LYS A 92 14.88 18.32 -9.95
N MET A 93 13.89 17.80 -10.69
CA MET A 93 13.45 16.41 -10.55
C MET A 93 14.57 15.47 -10.96
N CYS A 94 15.18 14.78 -9.99
CA CYS A 94 16.20 13.78 -10.29
C CYS A 94 15.52 12.44 -10.63
N TYR A 95 15.54 12.02 -11.89
CA TYR A 95 14.99 10.73 -12.35
C TYR A 95 15.66 9.49 -11.71
N LEU A 96 16.72 9.68 -10.91
CA LEU A 96 17.46 8.66 -10.18
C LEU A 96 16.92 8.48 -8.74
N ILE A 97 15.61 8.28 -8.58
CA ILE A 97 15.00 8.04 -7.25
C ILE A 97 14.93 6.54 -6.92
N TYR A 98 14.95 5.67 -7.94
CA TYR A 98 14.82 4.22 -7.76
C TYR A 98 15.89 3.59 -6.85
N PRO A 99 17.18 3.96 -6.90
CA PRO A 99 18.17 3.39 -5.98
C PRO A 99 17.83 3.64 -4.50
N ASP A 100 17.20 4.79 -4.19
CA ASP A 100 16.83 5.15 -2.82
C ASP A 100 15.49 4.54 -2.39
N ILE A 101 14.47 4.63 -3.24
CA ILE A 101 13.14 4.04 -2.96
C ILE A 101 13.24 2.52 -2.94
N GLY A 102 13.97 1.93 -3.89
CA GLY A 102 14.19 0.49 -4.00
C GLY A 102 14.75 -0.11 -2.72
N MET A 103 15.67 0.58 -2.03
CA MET A 103 16.18 0.10 -0.74
C MET A 103 15.11 -0.10 0.34
N VAL A 104 13.98 0.61 0.25
CA VAL A 104 12.85 0.53 1.19
C VAL A 104 11.80 -0.49 0.74
N ILE A 105 11.74 -0.79 -0.57
CA ILE A 105 10.86 -1.82 -1.14
C ILE A 105 11.48 -3.20 -0.90
N ARG A 106 10.92 -3.97 0.03
CA ARG A 106 11.37 -5.35 0.28
C ARG A 106 11.31 -6.19 -0.99
N GLY A 107 12.36 -6.94 -1.25
CA GLY A 107 12.46 -7.82 -2.43
C GLY A 107 12.90 -7.14 -3.72
N SER A 108 13.05 -5.81 -3.74
CA SER A 108 13.63 -5.11 -4.90
C SER A 108 15.12 -5.39 -5.04
N SER A 109 15.68 -5.19 -6.24
CA SER A 109 17.13 -5.31 -6.48
C SER A 109 17.95 -4.46 -5.50
N ALA A 110 17.57 -3.19 -5.31
CA ALA A 110 18.30 -2.29 -4.42
C ALA A 110 18.19 -2.69 -2.93
N SER A 111 17.06 -3.30 -2.53
CA SER A 111 16.90 -3.88 -1.18
C SER A 111 17.84 -5.07 -0.97
N TRP A 112 17.95 -5.97 -1.96
CA TRP A 112 18.90 -7.08 -1.94
C TRP A 112 20.36 -6.61 -1.95
N ASP A 113 20.69 -5.60 -2.76
CA ASP A 113 22.04 -5.02 -2.79
C ASP A 113 22.42 -4.37 -1.45
N LYS A 114 21.47 -3.72 -0.78
CA LYS A 114 21.65 -3.20 0.58
C LYS A 114 21.91 -4.33 1.58
N ALA A 115 21.10 -5.39 1.56
CA ALA A 115 21.27 -6.55 2.45
C ALA A 115 22.63 -7.24 2.21
N LYS A 116 23.03 -7.42 0.95
CA LYS A 116 24.31 -8.02 0.57
C LYS A 116 25.51 -7.18 1.03
N ARG A 117 25.44 -5.85 0.89
CA ARG A 117 26.47 -4.94 1.42
C ARG A 117 26.58 -5.03 2.94
N HIS A 118 25.45 -5.09 3.65
CA HIS A 118 25.43 -5.22 5.09
C HIS A 118 26.05 -6.54 5.59
N LEU A 119 25.69 -7.65 4.94
CA LEU A 119 26.32 -8.95 5.22
C LEU A 119 27.83 -8.88 4.99
N ARG A 120 28.29 -8.35 3.86
CA ARG A 120 29.73 -8.18 3.58
C ARG A 120 30.44 -7.34 4.64
N SER A 121 29.81 -6.26 5.12
CA SER A 121 30.42 -5.44 6.18
C SER A 121 30.59 -6.21 7.48
N MET A 122 29.65 -7.10 7.84
CA MET A 122 29.76 -7.93 9.04
C MET A 122 30.92 -8.93 8.95
N TYR A 123 31.13 -9.52 7.76
CA TYR A 123 32.26 -10.43 7.53
C TYR A 123 33.61 -9.71 7.48
N ALA A 124 33.65 -8.46 7.04
CA ALA A 124 34.89 -7.67 6.98
C ALA A 124 35.37 -7.14 8.35
N THR A 125 34.51 -7.20 9.36
CA THR A 125 34.82 -6.77 10.75
C THR A 125 35.18 -7.93 11.69
N LEU A 126 35.27 -9.16 11.18
CA LEU A 126 35.77 -10.36 11.87
C LEU A 126 37.22 -10.63 11.48
#